data_AF-A0AAW8KLV4-F1
#
_entry.id   AF-A0AAW8KLV4-F1
#
_cell.length_a   1.000
_cell.length_b   1.000
_cell.length_c   1.000
_cell.angle_alpha   90.00
_cell.angle_beta   90.00
_cell.angle_gamma   90.00
#
_symmetry.space_group_name_H-M   'P 1'
#
loop_
_entity.id
_entity.type
_entity.pdbx_description
1 polymer ?
#
loop_
_entity_poly.entity_id
_entity_poly.type
_entity_poly.pdbx_seq_one_letter_code
_entity_poly.pdbx_strand_id
1 'polypeptide(L)'
;VNDNISLTNAGSLTVGNSKVDNSGLTITGGPSVTTAGINAGNQKITNVAAGTISATSTDAVNGSQLNTTNQNVTTAQNTANTAVTNAAAAQATADKGLNFSV
;
A
#
# COMPACT_ATOMS: atom_id res chain seq x y z
N VAL A 1 -18.02 41.22 11.32
CA VAL A 1 -17.98 40.39 10.11
C VAL A 1 -19.28 39.60 10.08
N ASN A 2 -20.07 39.70 9.02
CA ASN A 2 -20.61 38.43 8.53
C ASN A 2 -20.63 38.41 7.00
N ASP A 3 -19.55 38.95 6.43
CA ASP A 3 -19.28 39.20 5.01
C ASP A 3 -18.02 38.45 4.53
N ASN A 4 -17.56 37.44 5.26
CA ASN A 4 -16.13 37.08 5.19
C ASN A 4 -15.73 36.06 4.12
N ILE A 5 -16.67 35.51 3.36
CA ILE A 5 -16.37 34.64 2.22
C ILE A 5 -17.34 35.00 1.10
N SER A 6 -16.82 35.65 0.04
CA SER A 6 -17.56 35.87 -1.20
C SER A 6 -16.63 35.66 -2.40
N LEU A 7 -17.15 34.92 -3.36
CA LEU A 7 -16.46 34.19 -4.41
C LEU A 7 -16.78 34.87 -5.75
N THR A 8 -15.79 35.00 -6.65
CA THR A 8 -16.01 35.46 -8.04
C THR A 8 -16.96 34.52 -8.80
N ASN A 9 -17.28 34.80 -10.08
CA ASN A 9 -18.01 33.88 -10.96
C ASN A 9 -17.32 32.49 -11.13
N ALA A 10 -16.06 32.36 -10.70
CA ALA A 10 -15.34 31.10 -10.53
C ALA A 10 -14.56 31.05 -9.19
N GLY A 11 -15.00 31.80 -8.17
CA GLY A 11 -14.20 32.32 -7.06
C GLY A 11 -13.25 31.37 -6.32
N SER A 12 -12.21 31.97 -5.73
CA SER A 12 -11.25 31.25 -4.87
C SER A 12 -11.03 31.94 -3.53
N LEU A 13 -10.83 31.15 -2.48
CA LEU A 13 -10.36 31.58 -1.16
C LEU A 13 -8.90 31.17 -0.98
N THR A 14 -8.01 32.11 -0.68
CA THR A 14 -6.60 31.83 -0.38
C THR A 14 -6.27 32.24 1.05
N VAL A 15 -5.68 31.34 1.84
CA VAL A 15 -5.18 31.58 3.21
C VAL A 15 -3.78 31.01 3.33
N GLY A 16 -2.77 31.87 3.36
CA GLY A 16 -1.37 31.44 3.32
C GLY A 16 -1.08 30.63 2.05
N ASN A 17 -0.52 29.42 2.22
CA ASN A 17 -0.23 28.49 1.11
C ASN A 17 -1.45 27.70 0.64
N SER A 18 -2.58 27.79 1.33
CA SER A 18 -3.79 27.03 1.01
C SER A 18 -4.69 27.85 0.09
N LYS A 19 -5.17 27.23 -0.98
CA LYS A 19 -6.14 27.80 -1.92
C LYS A 19 -7.29 26.83 -2.13
N VAL A 20 -8.51 27.33 -2.03
CA VAL A 20 -9.74 26.63 -2.41
C VAL A 20 -10.33 27.35 -3.61
N ASP A 21 -10.59 26.64 -4.71
CA ASP A 21 -11.24 27.17 -5.92
C ASP A 21 -12.12 26.11 -6.60
N ASN A 22 -12.59 26.38 -7.82
CA ASN A 22 -13.44 25.45 -8.58
C ASN A 22 -12.78 24.09 -8.91
N SER A 23 -11.46 24.00 -8.78
CA SER A 23 -10.69 22.76 -8.96
C SER A 23 -10.60 21.95 -7.66
N GLY A 24 -10.80 22.56 -6.48
CA GLY A 24 -10.72 21.92 -5.15
C GLY A 24 -9.80 22.66 -4.17
N LEU A 25 -9.18 21.93 -3.25
CA LEU A 25 -8.21 22.43 -2.26
C LEU A 25 -6.78 22.09 -2.70
N THR A 26 -5.91 23.10 -2.72
CA THR A 26 -4.47 22.93 -2.96
C THR A 26 -3.68 23.61 -1.84
N ILE A 27 -2.64 22.94 -1.35
CA ILE A 27 -1.63 23.54 -0.47
C ILE A 27 -0.32 23.64 -1.27
N THR A 28 0.16 24.85 -1.54
CA THR A 28 1.43 25.06 -2.25
C THR A 28 2.58 24.39 -1.49
N GLY A 29 3.30 23.49 -2.16
CA GLY A 29 4.37 22.68 -1.54
C GLY A 29 3.87 21.53 -0.66
N GLY A 30 2.58 21.19 -0.72
CA GLY A 30 1.95 20.17 0.11
C GLY A 30 0.87 19.37 -0.62
N PRO A 31 -0.03 18.73 0.15
CA PRO A 31 -1.11 17.93 -0.41
C PRO A 31 -2.15 18.76 -1.18
N SER A 32 -2.91 18.09 -2.04
CA SER A 32 -4.08 18.65 -2.71
C SER A 32 -5.21 17.62 -2.82
N VAL A 33 -6.43 18.13 -2.87
CA VAL A 33 -7.68 17.39 -3.13
C VAL A 33 -8.41 18.16 -4.22
N THR A 34 -8.39 17.65 -5.43
CA THR A 34 -8.96 18.32 -6.60
C THR A 34 -9.91 17.41 -7.37
N THR A 35 -10.55 17.93 -8.41
CA THR A 35 -11.36 17.14 -9.36
C THR A 35 -10.54 16.06 -10.09
N ALA A 36 -9.21 16.17 -10.11
CA ALA A 36 -8.31 15.16 -10.64
C ALA A 36 -7.96 14.04 -9.62
N GLY A 37 -8.38 14.18 -8.37
CA GLY A 37 -8.11 13.24 -7.29
C GLY A 37 -7.30 13.84 -6.14
N ILE A 38 -6.63 12.98 -5.37
CA ILE A 38 -5.88 13.36 -4.18
C ILE A 38 -4.39 13.17 -4.45
N ASN A 39 -3.59 14.21 -4.18
CA ASN A 39 -2.13 14.12 -4.17
C ASN A 39 -1.63 14.37 -2.75
N ALA A 40 -0.87 13.43 -2.19
CA ALA A 40 -0.32 13.56 -0.84
C ALA A 40 0.91 14.48 -0.75
N GLY A 41 1.43 15.00 -1.86
CA GLY A 41 2.57 15.92 -1.88
C GLY A 41 3.84 15.31 -1.30
N ASN A 42 4.12 14.03 -1.60
CA ASN A 42 5.23 13.24 -1.04
C ASN A 42 5.18 13.04 0.48
N GLN A 43 4.05 13.31 1.13
CA GLN A 43 3.86 13.08 2.56
C GLN A 43 3.28 11.69 2.82
N LYS A 44 3.53 11.17 4.03
CA LYS A 44 2.86 9.96 4.51
C LYS A 44 1.39 10.26 4.81
N ILE A 45 0.50 9.34 4.43
CA ILE A 45 -0.89 9.33 4.89
C ILE A 45 -0.97 8.44 6.14
N THR A 46 -1.14 9.06 7.30
CA THR A 46 -1.20 8.36 8.60
C THR A 46 -2.63 8.22 9.10
N ASN A 47 -2.84 7.41 10.15
CA ASN A 47 -4.15 7.17 10.77
C ASN A 47 -5.21 6.58 9.83
N VAL A 48 -4.76 5.79 8.85
CA VAL A 48 -5.64 5.02 7.97
C VAL A 48 -6.09 3.78 8.72
N ALA A 49 -7.39 3.69 9.03
CA ALA A 49 -7.99 2.47 9.56
C ALA A 49 -7.77 1.29 8.59
N ALA A 50 -7.78 0.06 9.09
CA ALA A 50 -7.61 -1.10 8.21
C ALA A 50 -8.76 -1.17 7.20
N GLY A 51 -8.42 -1.19 5.92
CA GLY A 51 -9.40 -1.29 4.85
C GLY A 51 -9.99 -2.70 4.75
N THR A 52 -11.18 -2.83 4.17
CA THR A 52 -11.75 -4.14 3.86
C THR A 52 -10.87 -4.84 2.81
N ILE A 53 -10.52 -6.11 3.02
CA ILE A 53 -9.81 -6.91 2.02
C ILE A 53 -10.80 -7.87 1.36
N SER A 54 -11.25 -7.51 0.16
CA SER A 54 -12.14 -8.32 -0.68
C SER A 54 -11.91 -8.01 -2.16
N ALA A 55 -12.42 -8.85 -3.05
CA ALA A 55 -12.23 -8.70 -4.50
C ALA A 55 -12.83 -7.42 -5.09
N THR A 56 -13.77 -6.78 -4.37
CA THR A 56 -14.46 -5.56 -4.81
C THR A 56 -14.17 -4.36 -3.92
N SER A 57 -13.21 -4.48 -2.98
CA SER A 57 -12.89 -3.39 -2.06
C SER A 57 -12.22 -2.22 -2.78
N THR A 58 -12.60 -1.00 -2.37
CA THR A 58 -11.97 0.26 -2.79
C THR A 58 -11.30 0.98 -1.62
N ASP A 59 -11.22 0.33 -0.45
CA ASP A 59 -10.62 0.91 0.74
C ASP A 59 -9.10 0.98 0.61
N ALA A 60 -8.50 2.02 1.16
CA ALA A 60 -7.05 2.09 1.28
C ALA A 60 -6.55 1.01 2.26
N VAL A 61 -5.49 0.29 1.88
CA VAL A 61 -4.79 -0.64 2.78
C VAL A 61 -3.71 0.08 3.56
N ASN A 62 -3.55 -0.25 4.84
CA ASN A 62 -2.50 0.33 5.67
C ASN A 62 -1.32 -0.65 5.89
N GLY A 63 -0.28 -0.16 6.57
CA GLY A 63 0.95 -0.94 6.79
C GLY A 63 0.75 -2.23 7.59
N SER A 64 -0.18 -2.30 8.55
CA SER A 64 -0.38 -3.51 9.35
C SER A 64 -0.97 -4.65 8.52
N GLN A 65 -1.83 -4.33 7.55
CA GLN A 65 -2.38 -5.32 6.62
C GLN A 65 -1.33 -5.88 5.65
N LEU A 66 -0.47 -5.01 5.11
CA LEU A 66 0.65 -5.45 4.27
C LEU A 66 1.66 -6.28 5.08
N ASN A 67 1.92 -5.91 6.33
CA ASN A 67 2.76 -6.69 7.22
C ASN A 67 2.22 -8.11 7.44
N THR A 68 0.92 -8.27 7.74
CA THR A 68 0.29 -9.60 7.87
C THR A 68 0.47 -10.44 6.61
N THR A 69 0.31 -9.83 5.43
CA THR A 69 0.54 -10.52 4.15
C THR A 69 1.99 -10.98 4.00
N ASN A 70 2.96 -10.11 4.32
CA ASN A 70 4.39 -10.43 4.23
C ASN A 70 4.81 -11.54 5.21
N GLN A 71 4.19 -11.62 6.38
CA GLN A 71 4.41 -12.74 7.31
C GLN A 71 3.94 -14.07 6.71
N ASN A 72 2.76 -14.09 6.06
CA ASN A 72 2.26 -15.28 5.38
C ASN A 72 3.17 -15.71 4.22
N VAL A 73 3.66 -14.75 3.43
CA VAL A 73 4.63 -15.01 2.35
C VAL A 73 5.93 -15.60 2.90
N THR A 74 6.45 -15.05 4.00
CA THR A 74 7.66 -15.56 4.65
C THR A 74 7.48 -17.00 5.12
N THR A 75 6.34 -17.31 5.75
CA THR A 75 5.99 -18.68 6.14
C THR A 75 5.94 -19.62 4.94
N ALA A 76 5.28 -19.24 3.85
CA ALA A 76 5.22 -20.04 2.64
C ALA A 76 6.60 -20.29 2.02
N GLN A 77 7.47 -19.27 2.00
CA GLN A 77 8.85 -19.40 1.51
C GLN A 77 9.66 -20.38 2.35
N ASN A 78 9.52 -20.32 3.68
CA ASN A 78 10.18 -21.25 4.58
C ASN A 78 9.71 -22.69 4.34
N THR A 79 8.40 -22.91 4.19
CA THR A 79 7.85 -24.23 3.85
C THR A 79 8.41 -24.76 2.52
N ALA A 80 8.50 -23.90 1.50
CA ALA A 80 9.08 -24.27 0.21
C ALA A 80 10.57 -24.65 0.32
N ASN A 81 11.36 -23.88 1.07
CA ASN A 81 12.78 -24.17 1.28
C ASN A 81 12.99 -25.52 2.00
N THR A 82 12.14 -25.82 3.00
CA THR A 82 12.16 -27.13 3.67
C THR A 82 11.81 -28.26 2.70
N ALA A 83 10.80 -28.08 1.84
CA ALA A 83 10.45 -29.09 0.84
C ALA A 83 11.60 -29.36 -0.14
N VAL A 84 12.28 -28.31 -0.61
CA VAL A 84 13.49 -28.44 -1.47
C VAL A 84 14.60 -29.21 -0.75
N THR A 85 14.84 -28.89 0.52
CA THR A 85 15.86 -29.58 1.34
C THR A 85 15.54 -31.06 1.49
N ASN A 86 14.28 -31.38 1.78
CA ASN A 86 13.83 -32.77 1.92
C ASN A 86 13.93 -33.53 0.60
N ALA A 87 13.56 -32.91 -0.53
CA ALA A 87 13.69 -33.52 -1.85
C ALA A 87 15.15 -33.82 -2.20
N ALA A 88 16.07 -32.90 -1.90
CA ALA A 88 17.50 -33.12 -2.08
C ALA A 88 18.03 -34.28 -1.21
N ALA A 89 17.59 -34.37 0.05
CA ALA A 89 17.95 -35.47 0.94
C ALA A 89 17.39 -36.83 0.47
N ALA A 90 16.17 -36.84 -0.07
CA ALA A 90 15.56 -38.03 -0.66
C ALA A 90 16.34 -38.49 -1.90
N GLN A 91 16.71 -37.56 -2.80
CA GLN A 91 17.54 -37.84 -3.97
C GLN A 91 18.88 -38.49 -3.55
N ALA A 92 19.57 -37.90 -2.57
CA ALA A 92 20.84 -38.44 -2.08
C ALA A 92 20.71 -39.83 -1.43
N THR A 93 19.55 -40.16 -0.85
CA THR A 93 19.27 -41.49 -0.28
C THR A 93 19.02 -42.50 -1.39
N ALA A 94 18.24 -42.13 -2.41
CA ALA A 94 18.03 -42.94 -3.60
C ALA A 94 19.38 -43.26 -4.25
N ASP A 95 20.21 -42.26 -4.54
CA ASP A 95 21.51 -42.43 -5.19
C ASP A 95 22.42 -43.45 -4.48
N LYS A 96 22.44 -43.46 -3.14
CA LYS A 96 23.18 -44.47 -2.34
C LYS A 96 22.61 -45.88 -2.49
N GLY A 97 21.29 -46.01 -2.60
CA GLY A 97 20.61 -47.29 -2.79
C GLY A 97 20.84 -47.88 -4.19
N LEU A 98 21.06 -47.06 -5.22
CA LEU A 98 21.36 -47.53 -6.58
C LEU A 98 22.81 -48.02 -6.73
N ASN A 99 23.72 -47.64 -5.84
CA ASN A 99 25.13 -48.09 -5.85
C ASN A 99 25.26 -49.54 -5.33
N PHE A 100 24.53 -50.48 -5.93
CA PHE A 100 24.80 -51.90 -5.74
C PHE A 100 26.11 -52.22 -6.46
N SER A 101 27.20 -52.28 -5.69
CA SER A 101 28.46 -52.83 -6.15
C SER A 101 28.22 -54.26 -6.60
N VAL A 102 28.24 -54.49 -7.91
CA VAL A 102 28.80 -55.73 -8.45
C VAL A 102 30.30 -55.75 -8.23
#